data_AF-A0A1W1YT47-F1
#
_entry.id   AF-A0A1W1YT47-F1
#
_cell.length_a   1.000
_cell.length_b   1.000
_cell.length_c   1.000
_cell.angle_alpha   90.00
_cell.angle_beta   90.00
_cell.angle_gamma   90.00
#
_symmetry.space_group_name_H-M   'P 1'
#
loop_
_entity.id
_entity.type
_entity.pdbx_description
1 polymer ?
#
loop_
_entity_poly.entity_id
_entity_poly.type
_entity_poly.pdbx_seq_one_letter_code
_entity_poly.pdbx_strand_id
1 'polypeptide(L)'
;MAHDPHGRIAPRTAEDLRRAELVGPPWWADQRRAVGAGAGAALLFTGLFLLARAGWLRHRPSSDHPIKADPTLVAIFAVTLGVMWPILLVSTSRPDQGFRVRGLAALLALAVLVVGAIDLVTIGGWSLLMDGRAPTASTLMTMTSDPVALLTVGAVTVTVHAWSAACVVGFVRLTPLRLVLALPTFLAVIGLGSWRAIAAFEQPPSPITLLAWSLIALLGLLSLAVLALVDEHRSTRG
;
A
#
# COMPACT_ATOMS: atom_id res chain seq x y z
N MET A 1 -38.34 0.50 -26.20
CA MET A 1 -38.17 0.49 -24.73
C MET A 1 -37.43 -0.79 -24.38
N ALA A 2 -36.15 -0.69 -23.99
CA ALA A 2 -35.33 -1.86 -23.69
C ALA A 2 -35.62 -2.33 -22.26
N HIS A 3 -36.07 -3.58 -22.13
CA HIS A 3 -36.34 -4.23 -20.84
C HIS A 3 -35.03 -4.84 -20.33
N ASP A 4 -34.55 -4.35 -19.18
CA ASP A 4 -33.48 -5.00 -18.41
C ASP A 4 -34.07 -6.23 -17.68
N PRO A 5 -33.55 -7.46 -17.92
CA PRO A 5 -34.11 -8.69 -17.36
C PRO A 5 -33.89 -8.86 -15.85
N HIS A 6 -33.20 -7.93 -15.17
CA HIS A 6 -32.89 -8.07 -13.75
C HIS A 6 -33.75 -7.23 -12.78
N GLY A 7 -34.79 -6.55 -13.26
CA GLY A 7 -35.80 -5.92 -12.39
C GLY A 7 -35.27 -4.86 -11.42
N ARG A 8 -34.05 -4.34 -11.64
CA ARG A 8 -33.51 -3.24 -10.84
C ARG A 8 -34.09 -1.95 -11.37
N ILE A 9 -35.06 -1.42 -10.64
CA ILE A 9 -35.61 -0.08 -10.86
C ILE A 9 -34.42 0.89 -10.80
N ALA A 10 -34.11 1.56 -11.91
CA ALA A 10 -33.09 2.60 -11.93
C ALA A 10 -33.45 3.65 -10.86
N PRO A 11 -32.51 4.08 -10.00
CA PRO A 11 -32.80 5.02 -8.92
C PRO A 11 -33.43 6.29 -9.49
N ARG A 12 -34.64 6.63 -9.01
CA ARG A 12 -35.47 7.72 -9.56
C ARG A 12 -35.32 9.03 -8.80
N THR A 13 -34.76 9.00 -7.60
CA THR A 13 -34.59 10.19 -6.73
C THR A 13 -33.16 10.30 -6.20
N ALA A 14 -32.75 11.52 -5.83
CA ALA A 14 -31.46 11.77 -5.16
C ALA A 14 -31.33 11.00 -3.84
N GLU A 15 -32.46 10.66 -3.22
CA GLU A 15 -32.55 9.87 -1.99
C GLU A 15 -32.31 8.38 -2.24
N ASP A 16 -32.77 7.85 -3.38
CA ASP A 16 -32.46 6.48 -3.82
C ASP A 16 -30.97 6.32 -4.17
N LEU A 17 -30.37 7.34 -4.78
CA LEU A 17 -28.92 7.37 -5.02
C LEU A 17 -28.14 7.39 -3.70
N ARG A 18 -28.54 8.22 -2.73
CA ARG A 18 -27.97 8.22 -1.36
C ARG A 18 -28.14 6.88 -0.66
N ARG A 19 -29.30 6.23 -0.77
CA ARG A 19 -29.54 4.89 -0.20
C ARG A 19 -28.68 3.83 -0.87
N ALA A 20 -28.53 3.87 -2.19
CA ALA A 20 -27.65 2.96 -2.92
C ALA A 20 -26.17 3.16 -2.53
N GLU A 21 -25.72 4.40 -2.34
CA GLU A 21 -24.40 4.73 -1.79
C GLU A 21 -24.18 4.20 -0.36
N LEU A 22 -25.24 4.18 0.47
CA LEU A 22 -25.20 3.63 1.82
C LEU A 22 -25.14 2.09 1.87
N VAL A 23 -25.73 1.41 0.88
CA VAL A 23 -25.75 -0.05 0.83
C VAL A 23 -24.41 -0.60 0.35
N GLY A 24 -23.77 0.02 -0.65
CA GLY A 24 -22.43 -0.36 -1.14
C GLY A 24 -22.25 -1.85 -1.49
N PRO A 25 -21.07 -2.27 -1.98
CA PRO A 25 -20.71 -3.68 -2.02
C PRO A 25 -20.56 -4.25 -0.60
N PRO A 26 -20.72 -5.57 -0.42
CA PRO A 26 -20.48 -6.20 0.87
C PRO A 26 -19.03 -6.00 1.33
N TRP A 27 -18.83 -5.89 2.64
CA TRP A 27 -17.52 -5.53 3.21
C TRP A 27 -16.38 -6.46 2.77
N TRP A 28 -16.66 -7.75 2.65
CA TRP A 28 -15.69 -8.73 2.18
C TRP A 28 -15.25 -8.48 0.73
N ALA A 29 -16.15 -7.97 -0.13
CA ALA A 29 -15.84 -7.75 -1.54
C ALA A 29 -14.85 -6.59 -1.71
N ASP A 30 -15.03 -5.52 -0.93
CA ASP A 30 -14.06 -4.43 -0.86
C ASP A 30 -12.72 -4.90 -0.26
N GLN A 31 -12.76 -5.77 0.76
CA GLN A 31 -11.53 -6.37 1.33
C GLN A 31 -10.79 -7.22 0.29
N ARG A 32 -11.52 -8.09 -0.44
CA ARG A 32 -10.95 -8.92 -1.52
C ARG A 32 -10.39 -8.06 -2.65
N ARG A 33 -11.04 -6.96 -2.98
CA ARG A 33 -10.54 -6.00 -3.97
C ARG A 33 -9.25 -5.35 -3.50
N ALA A 34 -9.19 -4.93 -2.23
CA ALA A 34 -8.01 -4.31 -1.65
C ALA A 34 -6.80 -5.26 -1.64
N VAL A 35 -7.02 -6.50 -1.21
CA VAL A 35 -6.00 -7.56 -1.24
C VAL A 35 -5.62 -7.92 -2.68
N GLY A 36 -6.60 -8.03 -3.58
CA GLY A 36 -6.37 -8.34 -4.99
C GLY A 36 -5.56 -7.27 -5.72
N ALA A 37 -5.77 -5.99 -5.39
CA ALA A 37 -4.96 -4.89 -5.91
C ALA A 37 -3.51 -4.98 -5.44
N GLY A 38 -3.29 -5.30 -4.16
CA GLY A 38 -1.96 -5.54 -3.60
C GLY A 38 -1.26 -6.72 -4.28
N ALA A 39 -1.93 -7.88 -4.37
CA ALA A 39 -1.41 -9.06 -5.05
C ALA A 39 -1.11 -8.81 -6.53
N GLY A 40 -1.98 -8.09 -7.24
CA GLY A 40 -1.76 -7.71 -8.64
C GLY A 40 -0.54 -6.81 -8.82
N ALA A 41 -0.35 -5.84 -7.91
CA ALA A 41 0.85 -5.00 -7.89
C ALA A 41 2.11 -5.83 -7.61
N ALA A 42 2.09 -6.69 -6.59
CA ALA A 42 3.20 -7.58 -6.27
C ALA A 42 3.60 -8.48 -7.46
N LEU A 43 2.63 -9.02 -8.19
CA LEU A 43 2.86 -9.79 -9.41
C LEU A 43 3.47 -8.95 -10.54
N LEU A 44 2.94 -7.74 -10.77
CA LEU A 44 3.48 -6.81 -11.77
C LEU A 44 4.95 -6.47 -11.47
N PHE A 45 5.25 -6.06 -10.24
CA PHE A 45 6.61 -5.72 -9.84
C PHE A 45 7.54 -6.93 -9.82
N THR A 46 7.01 -8.13 -9.53
CA THR A 46 7.77 -9.37 -9.69
C THR A 46 8.15 -9.61 -11.14
N GLY A 47 7.23 -9.37 -12.07
CA GLY A 47 7.53 -9.37 -13.50
C GLY A 47 8.66 -8.40 -13.84
N LEU A 48 8.54 -7.13 -13.42
CA LEU A 48 9.58 -6.11 -13.65
C LEU A 48 10.94 -6.50 -13.06
N PHE A 49 10.96 -7.07 -11.86
CA PHE A 49 12.16 -7.59 -11.23
C PHE A 49 12.79 -8.73 -12.04
N LEU A 50 12.00 -9.68 -12.52
CA LEU A 50 12.49 -10.77 -13.36
C LEU A 50 13.02 -10.27 -14.71
N LEU A 51 12.39 -9.25 -15.31
CA LEU A 51 12.91 -8.59 -16.50
C LEU A 51 14.24 -7.88 -16.25
N ALA A 52 14.40 -7.22 -15.09
CA ALA A 52 15.66 -6.60 -14.68
C ALA A 52 16.75 -7.66 -14.48
N ARG A 53 16.44 -8.76 -13.78
CA ARG A 53 17.35 -9.90 -13.56
C ARG A 53 17.75 -10.57 -14.88
N ALA A 54 16.86 -10.65 -15.86
CA ALA A 54 17.16 -11.17 -17.19
C ALA A 54 17.97 -10.20 -18.07
N GLY A 55 18.25 -8.98 -17.60
CA GLY A 55 18.95 -7.93 -18.36
C GLY A 55 18.11 -7.30 -19.48
N TRP A 56 16.79 -7.49 -19.44
CA TRP A 56 15.85 -6.95 -20.44
C TRP A 56 15.36 -5.55 -20.09
N LEU A 57 15.43 -5.16 -18.82
CA LEU A 57 15.13 -3.81 -18.38
C LEU A 57 16.35 -2.91 -18.60
N ARG A 58 16.23 -1.87 -19.43
CA ARG A 58 17.34 -0.96 -19.80
C ARG A 58 16.93 0.50 -19.61
N HIS A 59 17.87 1.36 -19.25
CA HIS A 59 17.62 2.81 -19.13
C HIS A 59 17.16 3.45 -20.45
N ARG A 60 17.65 2.94 -21.58
CA ARG A 60 17.25 3.31 -22.93
C ARG A 60 17.32 2.08 -23.84
N PRO A 61 16.51 2.01 -24.91
CA PRO A 61 16.52 0.88 -25.85
C PRO A 61 17.92 0.59 -26.44
N SER A 62 18.73 1.62 -26.63
CA SER A 62 20.09 1.54 -27.18
C SER A 62 21.21 1.49 -26.13
N SER A 63 20.88 1.39 -24.84
CA SER A 63 21.90 1.36 -23.79
C SER A 63 22.39 -0.06 -23.55
N ASP A 64 23.71 -0.24 -23.46
CA ASP A 64 24.35 -1.50 -23.06
C ASP A 64 24.41 -1.69 -21.53
N HIS A 65 23.82 -0.78 -20.76
CA HIS A 65 23.75 -0.85 -19.31
C HIS A 65 22.33 -1.23 -18.86
N PRO A 66 22.06 -2.53 -18.64
CA PRO A 66 20.79 -2.97 -18.08
C PRO A 66 20.63 -2.47 -16.64
N ILE A 67 19.38 -2.22 -16.26
CA ILE A 67 18.98 -1.98 -14.88
C ILE A 67 19.21 -3.27 -14.11
N LYS A 68 20.00 -3.19 -13.03
CA LYS A 68 20.41 -4.36 -12.25
C LYS A 68 19.34 -4.73 -11.23
N ALA A 69 19.17 -6.04 -11.00
CA ALA A 69 18.34 -6.57 -9.93
C ALA A 69 19.09 -6.54 -8.59
N ASP A 70 19.44 -5.32 -8.15
CA ASP A 70 20.19 -5.05 -6.92
C ASP A 70 19.26 -4.64 -5.75
N PRO A 71 19.79 -4.54 -4.51
CA PRO A 71 18.99 -4.15 -3.34
C PRO A 71 18.34 -2.78 -3.48
N THR A 72 18.97 -1.84 -4.19
CA THR A 72 18.40 -0.51 -4.43
C THR A 72 17.13 -0.61 -5.26
N LEU A 73 17.15 -1.37 -6.36
CA LEU A 73 15.96 -1.57 -7.18
C LEU A 73 14.83 -2.24 -6.37
N VAL A 74 15.17 -3.29 -5.61
CA VAL A 74 14.17 -3.98 -4.79
C VAL A 74 13.61 -3.09 -3.70
N ALA A 75 14.45 -2.27 -3.07
CA ALA A 75 14.01 -1.28 -2.09
C ALA A 75 13.02 -0.27 -2.71
N ILE A 76 13.31 0.22 -3.91
CA ILE A 76 12.40 1.10 -4.66
C ILE A 76 11.07 0.40 -4.95
N PHE A 77 11.09 -0.84 -5.40
CA PHE A 77 9.88 -1.60 -5.68
C PHE A 77 9.04 -1.84 -4.44
N ALA A 78 9.66 -2.26 -3.34
CA ALA A 78 8.99 -2.48 -2.05
C ALA A 78 8.27 -1.23 -1.54
N VAL A 79 8.94 -0.07 -1.60
CA VAL A 79 8.32 1.20 -1.19
C VAL A 79 7.22 1.62 -2.17
N THR A 80 7.44 1.43 -3.47
CA THR A 80 6.47 1.77 -4.51
C THR A 80 5.18 0.95 -4.35
N LEU A 81 5.27 -0.33 -4.00
CA LEU A 81 4.10 -1.18 -3.72
C LEU A 81 3.22 -0.55 -2.63
N GLY A 82 3.81 -0.20 -1.48
CA GLY A 82 3.05 0.38 -0.37
C GLY A 82 2.44 1.75 -0.68
N VAL A 83 3.18 2.61 -1.40
CA VAL A 83 2.69 3.94 -1.79
C VAL A 83 1.59 3.87 -2.84
N MET A 84 1.74 3.00 -3.83
CA MET A 84 0.83 2.88 -4.97
C MET A 84 -0.44 2.10 -4.61
N TRP A 85 -0.35 1.11 -3.72
CA TRP A 85 -1.46 0.22 -3.36
C TRP A 85 -2.79 0.93 -3.08
N PRO A 86 -2.88 1.96 -2.20
CA PRO A 86 -4.16 2.58 -1.92
C PRO A 86 -4.69 3.38 -3.11
N ILE A 87 -3.83 3.84 -4.03
CA ILE A 87 -4.22 4.53 -5.26
C ILE A 87 -4.90 3.58 -6.25
N LEU A 88 -4.47 2.31 -6.30
CA LEU A 88 -5.09 1.27 -7.13
C LEU A 88 -6.55 0.96 -6.74
N LEU A 89 -6.99 1.42 -5.57
CA LEU A 89 -8.37 1.26 -5.11
C LEU A 89 -9.32 2.30 -5.70
N VAL A 90 -8.80 3.35 -6.33
CA VAL A 90 -9.62 4.35 -7.03
C VAL A 90 -10.39 3.69 -8.17
N SER A 91 -11.68 4.01 -8.30
CA SER A 91 -12.56 3.51 -9.36
C SER A 91 -13.57 4.56 -9.77
N THR A 92 -13.45 5.04 -11.00
CA THR A 92 -14.38 6.02 -11.59
C THR A 92 -15.76 5.44 -11.89
N SER A 93 -15.90 4.12 -11.94
CA SER A 93 -17.19 3.44 -12.17
C SER A 93 -18.07 3.34 -10.92
N ARG A 94 -17.55 3.67 -9.73
CA ARG A 94 -18.31 3.64 -8.48
C ARG A 94 -18.64 5.06 -8.02
N PRO A 95 -19.85 5.29 -7.47
CA PRO A 95 -20.23 6.59 -6.90
C PRO A 95 -19.29 7.05 -5.78
N ASP A 96 -18.77 6.10 -4.98
CA ASP A 96 -17.85 6.34 -3.88
C ASP A 96 -16.37 6.40 -4.32
N GLN A 97 -16.12 6.53 -5.63
CA GLN A 97 -14.79 6.57 -6.23
C GLN A 97 -13.90 5.36 -5.90
N GLY A 98 -14.51 4.25 -5.47
CA GLY A 98 -13.80 3.03 -5.06
C GLY A 98 -13.51 2.91 -3.57
N PHE A 99 -13.75 3.97 -2.79
CA PHE A 99 -13.56 3.96 -1.34
C PHE A 99 -14.90 4.02 -0.62
N ARG A 100 -15.22 2.96 0.11
CA ARG A 100 -16.47 2.89 0.87
C ARG A 100 -16.62 4.04 1.86
N VAL A 101 -17.85 4.50 2.04
CA VAL A 101 -18.16 5.63 2.94
C VAL A 101 -18.01 5.25 4.42
N ARG A 102 -18.48 4.07 4.84
CA ARG A 102 -18.43 3.62 6.26
C ARG A 102 -17.40 2.53 6.47
N GLY A 103 -16.60 2.61 7.53
CA GLY A 103 -15.64 1.56 7.91
C GLY A 103 -14.42 1.43 6.99
N LEU A 104 -14.09 2.47 6.21
CA LEU A 104 -12.93 2.47 5.31
C LEU A 104 -11.61 2.26 6.06
N ALA A 105 -11.40 3.00 7.16
CA ALA A 105 -10.16 2.92 7.92
C ALA A 105 -9.94 1.52 8.53
N ALA A 106 -11.00 0.89 9.05
CA ALA A 106 -10.94 -0.48 9.56
C ALA A 106 -10.65 -1.51 8.45
N LEU A 107 -11.28 -1.34 7.27
CA LEU A 107 -11.03 -2.17 6.10
C LEU A 107 -9.56 -2.06 5.67
N LEU A 108 -9.05 -0.83 5.52
CA LEU A 108 -7.67 -0.59 5.15
C LEU A 108 -6.70 -1.11 6.20
N ALA A 109 -6.98 -0.97 7.49
CA ALA A 109 -6.13 -1.53 8.56
C ALA A 109 -5.97 -3.04 8.42
N LEU A 110 -7.05 -3.79 8.17
CA LEU A 110 -6.93 -5.23 7.92
C LEU A 110 -6.19 -5.51 6.60
N ALA A 111 -6.50 -4.77 5.54
CA ALA A 111 -5.88 -4.96 4.24
C ALA A 111 -4.37 -4.67 4.27
N VAL A 112 -3.91 -3.69 5.05
CA VAL A 112 -2.47 -3.39 5.28
C VAL A 112 -1.74 -4.62 5.81
N LEU A 113 -2.33 -5.36 6.75
CA LEU A 113 -1.70 -6.56 7.32
C LEU A 113 -1.59 -7.69 6.29
N VAL A 114 -2.67 -7.93 5.54
CA VAL A 114 -2.72 -9.00 4.54
C VAL A 114 -1.81 -8.68 3.35
N VAL A 115 -1.90 -7.46 2.81
CA VAL A 115 -1.05 -7.01 1.70
C VAL A 115 0.40 -6.91 2.13
N GLY A 116 0.67 -6.39 3.33
CA GLY A 116 2.02 -6.34 3.88
C GLY A 116 2.65 -7.74 4.04
N ALA A 117 1.87 -8.77 4.37
CA ALA A 117 2.36 -10.15 4.39
C ALA A 117 2.65 -10.69 2.98
N ILE A 118 1.80 -10.39 1.99
CA ILE A 118 2.03 -10.74 0.58
C ILE A 118 3.33 -10.08 0.08
N ASP A 119 3.50 -8.80 0.37
CA ASP A 119 4.68 -8.03 -0.04
C ASP A 119 5.93 -8.54 0.67
N LEU A 120 5.86 -8.88 1.95
CA LEU A 120 6.98 -9.45 2.68
C LEU A 120 7.44 -10.79 2.06
N VAL A 121 6.51 -11.66 1.69
CA VAL A 121 6.83 -12.92 0.98
C VAL A 121 7.41 -12.64 -0.41
N THR A 122 6.87 -11.64 -1.11
CA THR A 122 7.31 -11.25 -2.45
C THR A 122 8.73 -10.70 -2.43
N ILE A 123 9.02 -9.76 -1.52
CA ILE A 123 10.37 -9.23 -1.26
C ILE A 123 11.30 -10.37 -0.80
N GLY A 124 10.75 -11.34 -0.04
CA GLY A 124 11.31 -12.67 0.24
C GLY A 124 11.92 -13.34 -0.98
N GLY A 125 11.06 -13.58 -1.97
CA GLY A 125 11.46 -14.20 -3.22
C GLY A 125 12.47 -13.35 -4.00
N TRP A 126 12.30 -12.04 -4.05
CA TRP A 126 13.24 -11.16 -4.74
C TRP A 126 14.62 -11.16 -4.08
N SER A 127 14.69 -11.14 -2.75
CA SER A 127 15.93 -11.24 -1.95
C SER A 127 16.76 -12.47 -2.32
N LEU A 128 16.13 -13.64 -2.40
CA LEU A 128 16.78 -14.89 -2.82
C LEU A 128 17.28 -14.87 -4.26
N LEU A 129 16.71 -13.98 -5.08
CA LEU A 129 16.98 -13.84 -6.51
C LEU A 129 17.74 -12.53 -6.82
N MET A 130 18.29 -11.82 -5.85
CA MET A 130 19.11 -10.64 -6.17
C MET A 130 20.47 -11.05 -6.70
N ASP A 131 21.08 -10.20 -7.53
CA ASP A 131 22.47 -10.40 -7.94
C ASP A 131 23.39 -10.10 -6.74
N GLY A 132 24.29 -11.03 -6.40
CA GLY A 132 25.20 -10.93 -5.25
C GLY A 132 26.29 -9.84 -5.35
N ARG A 133 26.09 -8.79 -6.14
CA ARG A 133 27.04 -7.68 -6.38
C ARG A 133 26.87 -6.50 -5.43
N ALA A 134 25.90 -6.54 -4.51
CA ALA A 134 25.69 -5.52 -3.50
C ALA A 134 26.46 -5.84 -2.21
N PRO A 135 26.54 -4.92 -1.23
CA PRO A 135 27.11 -5.24 0.08
C PRO A 135 26.38 -6.46 0.64
N THR A 136 27.08 -7.57 0.81
CA THR A 136 26.54 -8.85 1.30
C THR A 136 25.91 -8.76 2.69
N ALA A 137 26.07 -7.62 3.37
CA ALA A 137 25.55 -7.33 4.70
C ALA A 137 24.26 -6.50 4.72
N SER A 138 23.66 -6.10 3.60
CA SER A 138 22.44 -5.26 3.63
C SER A 138 21.24 -6.01 4.20
N THR A 139 20.28 -5.27 4.77
CA THR A 139 19.02 -5.80 5.30
C THR A 139 18.28 -6.64 4.25
N LEU A 140 18.17 -6.17 3.00
CA LEU A 140 17.50 -6.92 1.94
C LEU A 140 18.23 -8.18 1.50
N MET A 141 19.57 -8.23 1.59
CA MET A 141 20.32 -9.44 1.23
C MET A 141 20.29 -10.50 2.33
N THR A 142 20.11 -10.08 3.58
CA THR A 142 20.21 -10.94 4.77
C THR A 142 18.87 -11.34 5.36
N MET A 143 17.75 -10.78 4.90
CA MET A 143 16.41 -11.02 5.46
C MET A 143 15.91 -12.47 5.47
N THR A 144 16.49 -13.37 4.68
CA THR A 144 16.12 -14.80 4.72
C THR A 144 16.95 -15.61 5.71
N SER A 145 18.07 -15.05 6.19
CA SER A 145 19.00 -15.68 7.13
C SER A 145 19.08 -14.98 8.48
N ASP A 146 18.72 -13.70 8.56
CA ASP A 146 18.76 -12.88 9.78
C ASP A 146 17.33 -12.43 10.17
N PRO A 147 16.84 -12.83 11.35
CA PRO A 147 15.50 -12.42 11.82
C PRO A 147 15.37 -10.91 12.03
N VAL A 148 16.44 -10.19 12.39
CA VAL A 148 16.40 -8.73 12.55
C VAL A 148 16.16 -8.07 11.20
N ALA A 149 16.81 -8.56 10.15
CA ALA A 149 16.59 -8.08 8.79
C ALA A 149 15.15 -8.36 8.33
N LEU A 150 14.65 -9.59 8.53
CA LEU A 150 13.27 -9.96 8.19
C LEU A 150 12.23 -9.05 8.85
N LEU A 151 12.38 -8.85 10.17
CA LEU A 151 11.47 -8.02 10.95
C LEU A 151 11.57 -6.55 10.55
N THR A 152 12.77 -6.07 10.19
CA THR A 152 12.95 -4.70 9.69
C THR A 152 12.22 -4.51 8.36
N VAL A 153 12.34 -5.47 7.43
CA VAL A 153 11.60 -5.45 6.17
C VAL A 153 10.09 -5.44 6.42
N GLY A 154 9.60 -6.33 7.29
CA GLY A 154 8.19 -6.35 7.68
C GLY A 154 7.71 -5.01 8.26
N ALA A 155 8.47 -4.43 9.19
CA ALA A 155 8.13 -3.17 9.84
C ALA A 155 8.09 -1.99 8.85
N VAL A 156 9.07 -1.91 7.93
CA VAL A 156 9.09 -0.89 6.87
C VAL A 156 7.89 -1.08 5.93
N THR A 157 7.63 -2.31 5.48
CA THR A 157 6.49 -2.61 4.59
C THR A 157 5.16 -2.19 5.22
N VAL A 158 4.92 -2.57 6.48
CA VAL A 158 3.70 -2.17 7.22
C VAL A 158 3.65 -0.66 7.39
N THR A 159 4.79 -0.01 7.68
CA THR A 159 4.87 1.45 7.82
C THR A 159 4.38 2.16 6.57
N VAL A 160 4.95 1.84 5.41
CA VAL A 160 4.61 2.50 4.14
C VAL A 160 3.11 2.30 3.84
N HIS A 161 2.61 1.07 3.96
CA HIS A 161 1.19 0.77 3.74
C HIS A 161 0.26 1.53 4.69
N ALA A 162 0.55 1.49 5.99
CA ALA A 162 -0.32 2.09 7.01
C ALA A 162 -0.40 3.62 6.85
N TRP A 163 0.73 4.27 6.61
CA TRP A 163 0.76 5.73 6.43
C TRP A 163 0.15 6.16 5.10
N SER A 164 0.42 5.44 4.00
CA SER A 164 -0.23 5.72 2.71
C SER A 164 -1.75 5.53 2.79
N ALA A 165 -2.22 4.48 3.47
CA ALA A 165 -3.64 4.27 3.73
C ALA A 165 -4.25 5.38 4.61
N ALA A 166 -3.58 5.79 5.68
CA ALA A 166 -4.05 6.86 6.56
C ALA A 166 -4.20 8.19 5.81
N CYS A 167 -3.23 8.54 4.95
CA CYS A 167 -3.32 9.71 4.08
C CYS A 167 -4.53 9.62 3.14
N VAL A 168 -4.78 8.46 2.53
CA VAL A 168 -5.94 8.25 1.64
C VAL A 168 -7.26 8.38 2.38
N VAL A 169 -7.39 7.85 3.60
CA VAL A 169 -8.59 8.09 4.43
C VAL A 169 -8.80 9.59 4.68
N GLY A 170 -7.71 10.33 4.93
CA GLY A 170 -7.73 11.79 5.04
C GLY A 170 -8.21 12.49 3.77
N PHE A 171 -7.71 12.06 2.60
CA PHE A 171 -8.08 12.62 1.30
C PHE A 171 -9.49 12.27 0.85
N VAL A 172 -10.00 11.07 1.11
CA VAL A 172 -11.38 10.70 0.72
C VAL A 172 -12.41 11.52 1.50
N ARG A 173 -12.03 12.01 2.68
CA ARG A 173 -12.92 12.76 3.59
C ARG A 173 -12.54 14.24 3.64
N LEU A 174 -12.39 14.87 2.46
CA LEU A 174 -11.95 16.26 2.29
C LEU A 174 -12.78 17.22 3.15
N THR A 175 -12.17 17.74 4.19
CA THR A 175 -12.47 19.08 4.72
C THR A 175 -11.24 19.96 4.46
N PRO A 176 -11.39 21.29 4.30
CA PRO A 176 -10.25 22.18 4.05
C PRO A 176 -9.13 22.01 5.08
N LEU A 177 -9.49 21.82 6.35
CA LEU A 177 -8.55 21.53 7.44
C LEU A 177 -7.83 20.19 7.26
N ARG A 178 -8.53 19.14 6.82
CA ARG A 178 -7.93 17.82 6.57
C ARG A 178 -7.01 17.84 5.36
N LEU A 179 -7.29 18.65 4.34
CA LEU A 179 -6.41 18.80 3.18
C LEU A 179 -5.08 19.47 3.58
N VAL A 180 -5.13 20.52 4.40
CA VAL A 180 -3.94 21.25 4.89
C VAL A 180 -3.05 20.36 5.76
N LEU A 181 -3.62 19.38 6.47
CA LEU A 181 -2.84 18.42 7.27
C LEU A 181 -2.42 17.18 6.47
N ALA A 182 -3.32 16.59 5.68
CA ALA A 182 -3.07 15.36 4.95
C ALA A 182 -2.06 15.52 3.81
N LEU A 183 -2.06 16.66 3.10
CA LEU A 183 -1.16 16.88 1.98
C LEU A 183 0.31 16.99 2.42
N PRO A 184 0.70 17.82 3.41
CA PRO A 184 2.06 17.81 3.93
C PRO A 184 2.47 16.47 4.53
N THR A 185 1.57 15.79 5.26
CA THR A 185 1.86 14.45 5.79
C THR A 185 2.12 13.46 4.66
N PHE A 186 1.32 13.49 3.60
CA PHE A 186 1.50 12.63 2.44
C PHE A 186 2.82 12.92 1.72
N LEU A 187 3.16 14.20 1.52
CA LEU A 187 4.45 14.58 0.92
C LEU A 187 5.63 14.18 1.81
N ALA A 188 5.52 14.29 3.14
CA ALA A 188 6.55 13.84 4.06
C ALA A 188 6.71 12.31 4.04
N VAL A 189 5.60 11.56 4.03
CA VAL A 189 5.60 10.09 3.95
C VAL A 189 6.17 9.62 2.62
N ILE A 190 5.72 10.18 1.49
CA ILE A 190 6.18 9.76 0.15
C ILE A 190 7.58 10.25 -0.16
N GLY A 191 7.97 11.46 0.25
CA GLY A 191 9.31 11.98 0.00
C GLY A 191 10.30 11.41 1.00
N LEU A 192 10.27 11.96 2.22
CA LEU A 192 11.24 11.63 3.26
C LEU A 192 11.09 10.20 3.76
N GLY A 193 9.86 9.72 3.94
CA GLY A 193 9.59 8.35 4.39
C GLY A 193 10.10 7.30 3.40
N SER A 194 9.78 7.45 2.11
CA SER A 194 10.29 6.56 1.05
C SER A 194 11.81 6.56 0.99
N TRP A 195 12.44 7.74 1.02
CA TRP A 195 13.90 7.85 1.01
C TRP A 195 14.54 7.12 2.20
N ARG A 196 14.00 7.33 3.41
CA ARG A 196 14.47 6.67 4.63
C ARG A 196 14.23 5.17 4.61
N ALA A 197 13.11 4.72 4.04
CA ALA A 197 12.80 3.30 3.89
C ALA A 197 13.81 2.61 2.96
N ILE A 198 14.11 3.22 1.81
CA ILE A 198 15.13 2.71 0.88
C ILE A 198 16.49 2.63 1.58
N ALA A 199 16.90 3.69 2.28
CA ALA A 199 18.16 3.69 3.02
C ALA A 199 18.23 2.59 4.10
N ALA A 200 17.12 2.32 4.79
CA ALA A 200 17.06 1.27 5.82
C ALA A 200 17.27 -0.14 5.24
N PHE A 201 16.83 -0.37 4.00
CA PHE A 201 17.00 -1.63 3.30
C PHE A 201 18.43 -1.90 2.81
N GLU A 202 19.16 -0.84 2.48
CA GLU A 202 20.54 -0.93 2.03
C GLU A 202 21.54 -1.03 3.18
N GLN A 203 21.18 -0.51 4.36
CA GLN A 203 22.01 -0.57 5.56
C GLN A 203 22.05 -1.98 6.17
N PRO A 204 23.14 -2.31 6.91
CA PRO A 204 23.18 -3.53 7.70
C PRO A 204 22.04 -3.61 8.72
N PRO A 205 21.50 -4.81 8.99
CA PRO A 205 20.45 -4.99 9.97
C PRO A 205 20.91 -4.51 11.35
N SER A 206 20.05 -3.73 12.00
CA SER A 206 20.34 -3.13 13.30
C SER A 206 19.08 -3.14 14.16
N PRO A 207 19.18 -3.57 15.44
CA PRO A 207 18.06 -3.50 16.38
C PRO A 207 17.49 -2.09 16.54
N ILE A 208 18.32 -1.05 16.40
CA ILE A 208 17.90 0.35 16.51
C ILE A 208 17.00 0.71 15.32
N THR A 209 17.41 0.32 14.11
CA THR A 209 16.61 0.50 12.88
C THR A 209 15.28 -0.25 12.98
N LEU A 210 15.32 -1.51 13.43
CA LEU A 210 14.13 -2.31 13.67
C LEU A 210 13.16 -1.63 14.66
N LEU A 211 13.67 -1.17 15.81
CA LEU A 211 12.86 -0.50 16.82
C LEU A 211 12.22 0.77 16.26
N ALA A 212 13.00 1.61 15.57
CA ALA A 212 12.50 2.83 14.97
C ALA A 212 11.35 2.56 13.98
N TRP A 213 11.54 1.63 13.04
CA TRP A 213 10.49 1.29 12.07
C TRP A 213 9.29 0.60 12.70
N SER A 214 9.49 -0.22 13.73
CA SER A 214 8.39 -0.85 14.46
C SER A 214 7.51 0.19 15.17
N LEU A 215 8.12 1.21 15.77
CA LEU A 215 7.38 2.33 16.37
C LEU A 215 6.62 3.14 15.32
N ILE A 216 7.24 3.44 14.17
CA ILE A 216 6.58 4.19 13.09
C ILE A 216 5.43 3.37 12.47
N ALA A 217 5.61 2.06 12.30
CA ALA A 217 4.57 1.14 11.86
C ALA A 217 3.37 1.13 12.82
N LEU A 218 3.67 1.01 14.13
CA LEU A 218 2.64 1.03 15.18
C LEU A 218 1.86 2.36 15.16
N LEU A 219 2.55 3.49 15.02
CA LEU A 219 1.89 4.80 14.92
C LEU A 219 0.99 4.92 13.68
N GLY A 220 1.41 4.36 12.54
CA GLY A 220 0.58 4.32 11.33
C GLY A 220 -0.68 3.47 11.52
N LEU A 221 -0.55 2.28 12.11
CA LEU A 221 -1.69 1.40 12.42
C LEU A 221 -2.64 2.02 13.45
N LEU A 222 -2.10 2.63 14.50
CA LEU A 222 -2.89 3.36 15.50
C LEU A 222 -3.64 4.53 14.88
N SER A 223 -3.04 5.23 13.92
CA SER A 223 -3.70 6.31 13.19
C SER A 223 -4.93 5.78 12.44
N LEU A 224 -4.82 4.63 11.76
CA LEU A 224 -5.96 3.97 11.12
C LEU A 224 -7.03 3.52 12.13
N ALA A 225 -6.63 2.98 13.28
CA ALA A 225 -7.55 2.57 14.34
C ALA A 225 -8.33 3.76 14.91
N VAL A 226 -7.65 4.88 15.21
CA VAL A 226 -8.28 6.12 15.68
C VAL A 226 -9.25 6.67 14.62
N LEU A 227 -8.84 6.69 13.35
CA LEU A 227 -9.72 7.12 12.25
C LEU A 227 -10.96 6.23 12.15
N ALA A 228 -10.82 4.91 12.32
CA ALA A 228 -11.95 3.98 12.32
C ALA A 228 -12.93 4.27 13.47
N LEU A 229 -12.43 4.50 14.68
CA LEU A 229 -13.27 4.82 15.85
C LEU A 229 -14.00 6.16 15.68
N VAL A 230 -13.32 7.18 15.16
CA VAL A 230 -13.94 8.49 14.86
C VAL A 230 -15.05 8.36 13.82
N ASP A 231 -14.86 7.49 12.82
CA ASP A 231 -15.85 7.25 11.77
C ASP A 231 -17.09 6.52 12.29
N GLU A 232 -16.91 5.56 13.19
CA GLU A 232 -18.00 4.84 13.85
C GLU A 232 -18.82 5.76 14.76
N HIS A 233 -18.16 6.57 15.59
CA HIS A 233 -18.81 7.53 16.49
C HIS A 233 -19.63 8.61 15.77
N ARG A 234 -19.21 9.01 14.56
CA ARG A 234 -20.00 9.91 13.72
C ARG A 234 -21.23 9.23 13.12
N SER A 235 -21.15 7.92 12.84
CA SER A 235 -22.27 7.17 12.26
C SER A 235 -23.37 6.84 13.27
N THR A 236 -23.11 6.89 14.58
CA THR A 236 -24.09 6.61 15.62
C THR A 236 -24.81 7.85 16.14
N ARG A 237 -24.31 9.05 15.83
CA ARG A 237 -24.87 10.35 16.27
C ARG A 237 -25.62 11.14 15.20
N GLY A 238 -25.58 10.70 13.95
CA GLY A 238 -26.31 11.30 12.82
C GLY A 238 -27.37 10.36 12.29
#